data_AF-M2NL23-F1
#
_entry.id   AF-M2NL23-F1
#
_cell.length_a   1.000
_cell.length_b   1.000
_cell.length_c   1.000
_cell.angle_alpha   90.00
_cell.angle_beta   90.00
_cell.angle_gamma   90.00
#
_symmetry.space_group_name_H-M   'P 1'
#
loop_
_entity.id
_entity.type
_entity.pdbx_description
1 polymer ?
#
loop_
_entity_poly.entity_id
_entity_poly.type
_entity_poly.pdbx_seq_one_letter_code
_entity_poly.pdbx_strand_id
1 'polypeptide(L)'
;MQAAFEESIRDSTEEADASPALCDVDAETRRKQLLEAQQYDDSWATRWRQPANTQHHPVMKLMAQVVFGLHLLQQGQAKSNPEVVKILQIHVNEVDSFLERTSQDFDLAIADIEERLRHLRMPMNHLDVFNKLLDDKKFRTQLLDGNDKIEEIIDRTARAMNGALSDVKQGLKATQELRRYLSSVESEWPQGEDDIAVVFGAMRGNEQGWTTYMKELQTKGNKLGDSLIQLGTITGQMSKLAAAASRRN
;
A
#
# COMPACT_ATOMS: atom_id res chain seq x y z
N MET A 1 -21.44 7.46 2.33
CA MET A 1 -20.56 8.53 1.81
C MET A 1 -20.75 9.88 2.50
N GLN A 2 -21.97 10.32 2.84
CA GLN A 2 -22.21 11.64 3.45
C GLN A 2 -21.38 11.93 4.72
N ALA A 3 -21.35 11.03 5.71
CA ALA A 3 -20.58 11.25 6.93
C ALA A 3 -19.06 11.41 6.68
N ALA A 4 -18.50 10.65 5.73
CA ALA A 4 -17.09 10.78 5.32
C ALA A 4 -16.82 12.13 4.63
N PHE A 5 -17.78 12.62 3.83
CA PHE A 5 -17.69 13.95 3.24
C PHE A 5 -17.72 15.05 4.30
N GLU A 6 -18.66 14.99 5.24
CA GLU A 6 -18.78 15.97 6.33
C GLU A 6 -17.52 16.00 7.21
N GLU A 7 -16.92 14.85 7.49
CA GLU A 7 -15.61 14.76 8.15
C GLU A 7 -14.50 15.40 7.31
N SER A 8 -14.46 15.16 5.99
CA SER A 8 -13.46 15.77 5.09
C SER A 8 -13.49 17.30 5.08
N ILE A 9 -14.69 17.88 5.20
CA ILE A 9 -14.86 19.33 5.28
C ILE A 9 -14.34 19.85 6.63
N ARG A 10 -14.68 19.15 7.72
CA ARG A 10 -14.21 19.51 9.06
C ARG A 10 -12.69 19.49 9.14
N ASP A 11 -12.07 18.43 8.64
CA ASP A 11 -10.62 18.26 8.58
C ASP A 11 -9.92 19.35 7.75
N SER A 12 -10.61 19.93 6.77
CA SER A 12 -10.07 21.02 5.94
C SER A 12 -10.23 22.40 6.59
N THR A 13 -11.19 22.55 7.51
CA THR A 13 -11.50 23.82 8.20
C THR A 13 -10.80 23.97 9.54
N GLU A 14 -10.59 22.87 10.23
CA GLU A 14 -9.69 22.80 11.38
C GLU A 14 -8.28 22.73 10.78
N GLU A 15 -7.33 23.57 11.22
CA GLU A 15 -5.90 23.46 10.83
C GLU A 15 -5.30 22.17 11.41
N ALA A 16 -5.86 21.01 11.04
CA ALA A 16 -5.38 19.71 11.41
C ALA A 16 -4.10 19.49 10.61
N ASP A 17 -2.97 19.84 11.25
CA ASP A 17 -1.59 19.48 10.92
C ASP A 17 -1.52 18.93 9.50
N ALA A 18 -1.41 19.85 8.52
CA ALA A 18 -1.35 19.53 7.10
C ALA A 18 -0.42 18.33 6.99
N SER A 19 -0.99 17.13 6.84
CA SER A 19 -0.21 15.89 6.94
C SER A 19 0.88 16.09 5.92
N PRO A 20 2.15 16.22 6.35
CA PRO A 20 3.17 16.88 5.54
C PRO A 20 3.13 16.15 4.22
N ALA A 21 2.82 16.88 3.14
CA ALA A 21 2.69 16.34 1.80
C ALA A 21 3.81 15.33 1.66
N LEU A 22 3.46 14.03 1.71
CA LEU A 22 4.42 12.97 1.95
C LEU A 22 5.52 13.23 0.95
N CYS A 23 6.73 13.52 1.44
CA CYS A 23 7.85 13.85 0.58
C CYS A 23 7.81 12.85 -0.57
N ASP A 24 7.83 13.38 -1.79
CA ASP A 24 7.75 12.62 -3.04
C ASP A 24 9.10 11.91 -3.25
N VAL A 25 9.46 11.08 -2.27
CA VAL A 25 10.70 10.32 -2.22
C VAL A 25 10.45 9.05 -2.98
N ASP A 26 11.39 8.66 -3.83
CA ASP A 26 11.32 7.44 -4.63
C ASP A 26 11.15 6.17 -3.78
N ALA A 27 10.69 5.10 -4.43
CA ALA A 27 10.39 3.83 -3.78
C ALA A 27 11.62 3.18 -3.12
N GLU A 28 12.82 3.35 -3.68
CA GLU A 28 14.05 2.80 -3.12
C GLU A 28 14.40 3.46 -1.78
N THR A 29 14.26 4.77 -1.69
CA THR A 29 14.53 5.51 -0.47
C THR A 29 13.50 5.17 0.61
N ARG A 30 12.22 5.01 0.25
CA ARG A 30 11.19 4.52 1.19
C ARG A 30 11.52 3.14 1.71
N ARG A 31 11.92 2.23 0.83
CA ARG A 31 12.36 0.87 1.20
C ARG A 31 13.55 0.92 2.15
N LYS A 32 14.55 1.75 1.84
CA LYS A 32 15.73 1.96 2.67
C LYS A 32 15.35 2.48 4.06
N GLN A 33 14.52 3.52 4.14
CA GLN A 33 14.04 4.09 5.40
C GLN A 33 13.30 3.05 6.24
N LEU A 34 12.40 2.29 5.63
CA LEU A 34 11.68 1.20 6.29
C LEU A 34 12.65 0.19 6.92
N LEU A 35 13.70 -0.21 6.21
CA LEU A 35 14.63 -1.24 6.68
C LEU A 35 15.69 -0.73 7.66
N GLU A 36 16.16 0.51 7.52
CA GLU A 36 17.30 1.05 8.28
C GLU A 36 16.90 1.87 9.51
N ALA A 37 15.65 2.28 9.63
CA ALA A 37 15.22 3.12 10.73
C ALA A 37 15.43 2.44 12.10
N GLN A 38 15.70 3.23 13.14
CA GLN A 38 15.88 2.70 14.51
C GLN A 38 14.56 2.26 15.16
N GLN A 39 13.45 2.89 14.77
CA GLN A 39 12.09 2.56 15.19
C GLN A 39 11.22 2.48 13.94
N TYR A 40 10.23 1.59 13.94
CA TYR A 40 9.27 1.49 12.85
C TYR A 40 8.26 2.65 12.93
N ASP A 41 8.09 3.38 11.83
CA ASP A 41 7.08 4.42 11.64
C ASP A 41 6.15 4.01 10.50
N ASP A 42 4.85 3.90 10.81
CA ASP A 42 3.80 3.55 9.84
C ASP A 42 3.75 4.50 8.64
N SER A 43 4.24 5.73 8.80
CA SER A 43 4.23 6.73 7.74
C SER A 43 5.10 6.40 6.54
N TRP A 44 6.07 5.50 6.67
CA TRP A 44 6.88 5.04 5.55
C TRP A 44 6.12 4.04 4.67
N ALA A 45 5.16 3.32 5.27
CA ALA A 45 4.42 2.25 4.62
C ALA A 45 3.04 2.67 4.11
N THR A 46 2.34 3.54 4.83
CA THR A 46 0.99 3.97 4.47
C THR A 46 1.00 5.38 3.91
N ARG A 47 0.46 5.56 2.70
CA ARG A 47 0.26 6.91 2.14
C ARG A 47 -0.75 7.70 2.95
N TRP A 48 -1.75 7.02 3.50
CA TRP A 48 -2.88 7.66 4.16
C TRP A 48 -2.69 7.57 5.68
N ARG A 49 -1.90 8.48 6.26
CA ARG A 49 -1.85 8.61 7.72
C ARG A 49 -3.28 8.85 8.22
N GLN A 50 -3.73 8.00 9.13
CA GLN A 50 -4.97 8.23 9.87
C GLN A 50 -4.61 8.88 11.20
N PRO A 51 -4.98 10.15 11.43
CA PRO A 51 -4.96 10.70 12.77
C PRO A 51 -5.79 9.81 13.69
N ALA A 52 -5.34 9.65 14.95
CA ALA A 52 -5.98 8.76 15.92
C ALA A 52 -7.47 9.06 16.18
N ASN A 53 -7.96 10.23 15.77
CA ASN A 53 -9.32 10.72 15.99
C ASN A 53 -10.22 10.70 14.73
N THR A 54 -9.76 10.16 13.59
CA THR A 54 -10.61 10.10 12.38
C THR A 54 -11.55 8.89 12.40
N GLN A 55 -12.81 9.10 12.04
CA GLN A 55 -13.81 8.04 11.96
C GLN A 55 -13.80 7.34 10.60
N HIS A 56 -13.49 8.08 9.54
CA HIS A 56 -13.45 7.56 8.17
C HIS A 56 -12.03 7.53 7.61
N HIS A 57 -11.74 6.43 6.90
CA HIS A 57 -10.48 6.26 6.18
C HIS A 57 -10.26 7.39 5.15
N PRO A 58 -9.03 7.93 5.00
CA PRO A 58 -8.75 9.00 4.05
C PRO A 58 -9.20 8.72 2.62
N VAL A 59 -8.93 7.53 2.07
CA VAL A 59 -9.45 7.11 0.74
C VAL A 59 -10.99 7.17 0.64
N MET A 60 -11.72 6.91 1.74
CA MET A 60 -13.18 6.98 1.76
C MET A 60 -13.66 8.44 1.74
N LYS A 61 -12.95 9.33 2.45
CA LYS A 61 -13.20 10.78 2.44
C LYS A 61 -12.93 11.37 1.05
N LEU A 62 -11.78 11.04 0.46
CA LEU A 62 -11.42 11.41 -0.91
C LEU A 62 -12.49 10.97 -1.91
N MET A 63 -12.91 9.71 -1.83
CA MET A 63 -13.96 9.20 -2.72
C MET A 63 -15.32 9.86 -2.49
N ALA A 64 -15.63 10.26 -1.25
CA ALA A 64 -16.85 11.01 -0.96
C ALA A 64 -16.83 12.40 -1.61
N GLN A 65 -15.67 13.07 -1.63
CA GLN A 65 -15.48 14.34 -2.35
C GLN A 65 -15.63 14.14 -3.87
N VAL A 66 -15.09 13.05 -4.43
CA VAL A 66 -15.28 12.68 -5.85
C VAL A 66 -16.76 12.49 -6.17
N VAL A 67 -17.48 11.68 -5.39
CA VAL A 67 -18.91 11.45 -5.59
C VAL A 67 -19.71 12.75 -5.47
N PHE A 68 -19.38 13.60 -4.50
CA PHE A 68 -20.04 14.90 -4.33
C PHE A 68 -19.79 15.84 -5.52
N GLY A 69 -18.55 15.94 -6.01
CA GLY A 69 -18.24 16.74 -7.20
C GLY A 69 -19.00 16.26 -8.44
N LEU A 70 -19.09 14.94 -8.63
CA LEU A 70 -19.92 14.37 -9.71
C LEU A 70 -21.40 14.67 -9.53
N HIS A 71 -21.89 14.72 -8.29
CA HIS A 71 -23.28 15.09 -8.00
C HIS A 71 -23.58 16.56 -8.31
N LEU A 72 -22.65 17.46 -8.01
CA LEU A 72 -22.80 18.88 -8.39
C LEU A 72 -22.90 19.07 -9.91
N LEU A 73 -22.09 18.34 -10.68
CA LEU A 73 -22.16 18.36 -12.14
C LEU A 73 -23.49 17.79 -12.64
N GLN A 74 -23.91 16.65 -12.09
CA GLN A 74 -25.13 15.96 -12.51
C GLN A 74 -26.39 16.79 -12.24
N GLN A 75 -26.48 17.46 -11.10
CA GLN A 75 -27.63 18.29 -10.72
C GLN A 75 -27.57 19.73 -11.28
N GLY A 76 -26.51 20.09 -12.01
CA GLY A 76 -26.30 21.47 -12.46
C GLY A 76 -26.16 22.47 -11.29
N GLN A 77 -25.69 22.00 -10.13
CA GLN A 77 -25.55 22.79 -8.90
C GLN A 77 -24.16 23.39 -8.72
N ALA A 78 -23.22 23.07 -9.61
CA ALA A 78 -21.90 23.66 -9.61
C ALA A 78 -21.97 25.16 -9.93
N LYS A 79 -21.30 25.99 -9.10
CA LYS A 79 -21.10 27.41 -9.42
C LYS A 79 -20.25 27.60 -10.69
N SER A 80 -19.37 26.64 -10.97
CA SER A 80 -18.48 26.61 -12.13
C SER A 80 -18.16 25.15 -12.45
N ASN A 81 -18.69 24.64 -13.58
CA ASN A 81 -18.37 23.28 -14.05
C ASN A 81 -16.85 23.07 -14.23
N PRO A 82 -16.11 24.01 -14.87
CA PRO A 82 -14.66 23.86 -15.02
C PRO A 82 -13.90 23.74 -13.69
N GLU A 83 -14.31 24.45 -12.65
CA GLU A 83 -13.65 24.38 -11.35
C GLU A 83 -13.90 23.04 -10.65
N VAL A 84 -15.15 22.53 -10.74
CA VAL A 84 -15.47 21.19 -10.21
C VAL A 84 -14.67 20.11 -10.94
N VAL A 85 -14.57 20.19 -12.27
CA VAL A 85 -13.76 19.25 -13.07
C VAL A 85 -12.28 19.30 -12.67
N LYS A 86 -11.73 20.50 -12.47
CA LYS A 86 -10.35 20.68 -12.01
C LYS A 86 -10.12 20.04 -10.64
N ILE A 87 -11.04 20.21 -9.69
CA ILE A 87 -10.95 19.59 -8.36
C ILE A 87 -11.05 18.07 -8.46
N LEU A 88 -11.98 17.55 -9.27
CA LEU A 88 -12.12 16.11 -9.52
C LEU A 88 -10.81 15.53 -10.09
N GLN A 89 -10.14 16.23 -11.01
CA GLN A 89 -8.86 15.77 -11.55
C GLN A 89 -7.77 15.67 -10.48
N ILE A 90 -7.71 16.59 -9.51
CA ILE A 90 -6.78 16.51 -8.39
C ILE A 90 -7.04 15.23 -7.59
N HIS A 91 -8.31 14.94 -7.27
CA HIS A 91 -8.67 13.74 -6.52
C HIS A 91 -8.42 12.43 -7.30
N VAL A 92 -8.64 12.44 -8.62
CA VAL A 92 -8.29 11.32 -9.51
C VAL A 92 -6.79 11.05 -9.44
N ASN A 93 -5.97 12.10 -9.61
CA ASN A 93 -4.51 11.99 -9.51
C ASN A 93 -4.07 11.48 -8.14
N GLU A 94 -4.75 11.87 -7.06
CA GLU A 94 -4.47 11.36 -5.73
C GLU A 94 -4.71 9.85 -5.62
N VAL A 95 -5.79 9.31 -6.19
CA VAL A 95 -6.03 7.86 -6.22
C VAL A 95 -4.97 7.17 -7.09
N ASP A 96 -4.67 7.71 -8.27
CA ASP A 96 -3.70 7.12 -9.20
C ASP A 96 -2.30 7.02 -8.57
N SER A 97 -1.81 8.10 -7.99
CA SER A 97 -0.51 8.11 -7.31
C SER A 97 -0.48 7.14 -6.12
N PHE A 98 -1.63 6.76 -5.54
CA PHE A 98 -1.67 5.86 -4.38
C PHE A 98 -1.45 4.44 -4.88
N LEU A 99 -2.13 4.09 -5.97
CA LEU A 99 -2.02 2.81 -6.62
C LEU A 99 -0.60 2.61 -7.18
N GLU A 100 -0.06 3.62 -7.86
CA GLU A 100 1.30 3.57 -8.40
C GLU A 100 2.35 3.39 -7.29
N ARG A 101 2.31 4.24 -6.26
CA ARG A 101 3.23 4.15 -5.12
C ARG A 101 3.19 2.78 -4.45
N THR A 102 1.98 2.27 -4.18
CA THR A 102 1.78 0.96 -3.55
C THR A 102 2.32 -0.17 -4.42
N SER A 103 2.14 -0.09 -5.75
CA SER A 103 2.71 -1.08 -6.66
C SER A 103 4.23 -1.07 -6.62
N GLN A 104 4.86 0.10 -6.71
CA GLN A 104 6.32 0.23 -6.66
C GLN A 104 6.90 -0.33 -5.36
N ASP A 105 6.25 -0.05 -4.23
CA ASP A 105 6.68 -0.54 -2.92
C ASP A 105 6.57 -2.07 -2.83
N PHE A 106 5.50 -2.67 -3.37
CA PHE A 106 5.38 -4.12 -3.48
C PHE A 106 6.40 -4.74 -4.42
N ASP A 107 6.64 -4.15 -5.58
CA ASP A 107 7.60 -4.70 -6.56
C ASP A 107 9.02 -4.73 -5.98
N LEU A 108 9.45 -3.66 -5.30
CA LEU A 108 10.74 -3.63 -4.60
C LEU A 108 10.82 -4.62 -3.44
N ALA A 109 9.76 -4.69 -2.61
CA ALA A 109 9.74 -5.63 -1.49
C ALA A 109 9.78 -7.08 -1.97
N ILE A 110 9.03 -7.42 -3.02
CA ILE A 110 9.05 -8.77 -3.61
C ILE A 110 10.45 -9.10 -4.12
N ALA A 111 11.08 -8.19 -4.88
CA ALA A 111 12.42 -8.42 -5.41
C ALA A 111 13.47 -8.65 -4.31
N ASP A 112 13.47 -7.81 -3.26
CA ASP A 112 14.39 -7.94 -2.12
C ASP A 112 14.19 -9.27 -1.36
N ILE A 113 12.93 -9.65 -1.07
CA ILE A 113 12.64 -10.89 -0.34
C ILE A 113 12.96 -12.12 -1.21
N GLU A 114 12.64 -12.11 -2.50
CA GLU A 114 12.99 -13.19 -3.43
C GLU A 114 14.52 -13.35 -3.59
N GLU A 115 15.27 -12.25 -3.61
CA GLU A 115 16.73 -12.28 -3.65
C GLU A 115 17.32 -12.90 -2.37
N ARG A 116 16.83 -12.51 -1.19
CA ARG A 116 17.23 -13.09 0.10
C ARG A 116 16.94 -14.58 0.15
N LEU A 117 15.74 -14.99 -0.29
CA LEU A 117 15.36 -16.40 -0.41
C LEU A 117 16.34 -17.16 -1.30
N ARG A 118 16.70 -16.62 -2.47
CA ARG A 118 17.69 -17.23 -3.37
C ARG A 118 19.03 -17.42 -2.69
N HIS A 119 19.51 -16.43 -1.96
CA HIS A 119 20.78 -16.50 -1.22
C HIS A 119 20.77 -17.54 -0.10
N LEU A 120 19.68 -17.63 0.68
CA LEU A 120 19.58 -18.60 1.77
C LEU A 120 19.31 -20.03 1.30
N ARG A 121 18.64 -20.21 0.15
CA ARG A 121 18.41 -21.54 -0.45
C ARG A 121 19.69 -22.21 -0.89
N MET A 122 20.69 -21.46 -1.35
CA MET A 122 21.96 -22.02 -1.84
C MET A 122 22.66 -22.89 -0.78
N PRO A 123 23.00 -22.40 0.43
CA PRO A 123 23.62 -23.24 1.46
C PRO A 123 22.67 -24.36 1.94
N MET A 124 21.36 -24.13 1.95
CA MET A 124 20.38 -25.14 2.37
C MET A 124 20.23 -26.30 1.37
N ASN A 125 20.57 -26.11 0.11
CA ASN A 125 20.66 -27.18 -0.89
C ASN A 125 21.97 -27.99 -0.78
N HIS A 126 22.95 -27.52 -0.01
CA HIS A 126 24.27 -28.13 0.18
C HIS A 126 24.54 -28.38 1.68
N LEU A 127 23.64 -29.12 2.33
CA LEU A 127 23.66 -29.32 3.79
C LEU A 127 24.95 -29.96 4.31
N ASP A 128 25.62 -30.80 3.54
CA ASP A 128 26.88 -31.43 3.93
C ASP A 128 28.01 -30.40 4.07
N VAL A 129 28.11 -29.47 3.12
CA VAL A 129 29.06 -28.35 3.17
C VAL A 129 28.67 -27.36 4.25
N PHE A 130 27.38 -27.00 4.32
CA PHE A 130 26.88 -26.06 5.31
C PHE A 130 27.10 -26.56 6.75
N ASN A 131 26.84 -27.85 7.03
CA ASN A 131 27.08 -28.43 8.35
C ASN A 131 28.55 -28.40 8.77
N LYS A 132 29.50 -28.57 7.84
CA LYS A 132 30.93 -28.42 8.13
C LYS A 132 31.30 -26.99 8.48
N LEU A 133 30.69 -25.99 7.81
CA LEU A 133 30.90 -24.58 8.14
C LEU A 133 30.38 -24.25 9.55
N LEU A 134 29.29 -24.89 9.98
CA LEU A 134 28.70 -24.70 11.32
C LEU A 134 29.58 -25.23 12.46
N ASP A 135 30.65 -25.97 12.18
CA ASP A 135 31.62 -26.36 13.21
C ASP A 135 32.48 -25.17 13.66
N ASP A 136 32.62 -24.13 12.82
CA ASP A 136 33.28 -22.87 13.17
C ASP A 136 32.36 -21.97 14.00
N LYS A 137 32.78 -21.64 15.24
CA LYS A 137 32.02 -20.77 16.15
C LYS A 137 31.79 -19.36 15.58
N LYS A 138 32.80 -18.77 14.92
CA LYS A 138 32.69 -17.43 14.32
C LYS A 138 31.67 -17.43 13.19
N PHE A 139 31.67 -18.47 12.35
CA PHE A 139 30.66 -18.64 11.30
C PHE A 139 29.25 -18.74 11.89
N ARG A 140 29.04 -19.54 12.94
CA ARG A 140 27.75 -19.62 13.63
C ARG A 140 27.26 -18.29 14.17
N THR A 141 28.13 -17.52 14.84
CA THR A 141 27.77 -16.21 15.36
C THR A 141 27.36 -15.26 14.22
N GLN A 142 28.14 -15.18 13.14
CA GLN A 142 27.79 -14.34 11.99
C GLN A 142 26.48 -14.76 11.32
N LEU A 143 26.21 -16.07 11.24
CA LEU A 143 24.96 -16.59 10.72
C LEU A 143 23.77 -16.18 11.59
N LEU A 144 23.88 -16.33 12.92
CA LEU A 144 22.80 -15.94 13.84
C LEU A 144 22.55 -14.43 13.81
N ASP A 145 23.60 -13.60 13.85
CA ASP A 145 23.48 -12.14 13.71
C ASP A 145 22.83 -11.74 12.36
N GLY A 146 23.13 -12.49 11.29
CA GLY A 146 22.51 -12.31 9.99
C GLY A 146 21.04 -12.72 9.97
N ASN A 147 20.70 -13.81 10.65
CA ASN A 147 19.33 -14.29 10.77
C ASN A 147 18.45 -13.31 11.56
N ASP A 148 18.97 -12.74 12.66
CA ASP A 148 18.26 -11.73 13.46
C ASP A 148 17.89 -10.50 12.60
N LYS A 149 18.82 -10.04 11.75
CA LYS A 149 18.55 -8.95 10.79
C LYS A 149 17.48 -9.33 9.76
N ILE A 150 17.46 -10.58 9.30
CA ILE A 150 16.45 -11.05 8.36
C ILE A 150 15.07 -11.12 9.04
N GLU A 151 15.00 -11.55 10.30
CA GLU A 151 13.75 -11.55 11.07
C GLU A 151 13.19 -10.14 11.24
N GLU A 152 14.04 -9.14 11.52
CA GLU A 152 13.64 -7.74 11.57
C GLU A 152 13.12 -7.23 10.21
N ILE A 153 13.79 -7.58 9.12
CA ILE A 153 13.33 -7.23 7.76
C ILE A 153 11.99 -7.87 7.46
N ILE A 154 11.76 -9.12 7.88
CA ILE A 154 10.47 -9.81 7.73
C ILE A 154 9.38 -9.06 8.48
N ASP A 155 9.58 -8.74 9.77
CA ASP A 155 8.58 -8.05 10.60
C ASP A 155 8.20 -6.69 10.00
N ARG A 156 9.20 -5.86 9.67
CA ARG A 156 8.97 -4.52 9.11
C ARG A 156 8.28 -4.58 7.74
N THR A 157 8.69 -5.52 6.88
CA THR A 157 8.07 -5.69 5.56
C THR A 157 6.63 -6.20 5.69
N ALA A 158 6.37 -7.13 6.61
CA ALA A 158 5.03 -7.66 6.87
C ALA A 158 4.08 -6.57 7.40
N ARG A 159 4.54 -5.72 8.33
CA ARG A 159 3.76 -4.57 8.82
C ARG A 159 3.41 -3.62 7.69
N ALA A 160 4.40 -3.23 6.90
CA ALA A 160 4.19 -2.32 5.78
C ALA A 160 3.21 -2.88 4.74
N MET A 161 3.37 -4.17 4.40
CA MET A 161 2.47 -4.90 3.51
C MET A 161 1.04 -4.93 4.04
N ASN A 162 0.86 -5.24 5.33
CA ASN A 162 -0.47 -5.30 5.95
C ASN A 162 -1.15 -3.92 5.99
N GLY A 163 -0.40 -2.85 6.28
CA GLY A 163 -0.89 -1.47 6.19
C GLY A 163 -1.38 -1.14 4.79
N ALA A 164 -0.54 -1.37 3.77
CA ALA A 164 -0.91 -1.15 2.37
C ALA A 164 -2.13 -1.98 1.93
N LEU A 165 -2.20 -3.26 2.32
CA LEU A 165 -3.37 -4.12 2.03
C LEU A 165 -4.64 -3.65 2.72
N SER A 166 -4.53 -3.07 3.91
CA SER A 166 -5.66 -2.41 4.59
C SER A 166 -6.16 -1.21 3.79
N ASP A 167 -5.27 -0.34 3.34
CA ASP A 167 -5.60 0.83 2.51
C ASP A 167 -6.25 0.40 1.18
N VAL A 168 -5.68 -0.61 0.50
CA VAL A 168 -6.22 -1.18 -0.74
C VAL A 168 -7.64 -1.75 -0.52
N LYS A 169 -7.87 -2.42 0.60
CA LYS A 169 -9.21 -2.95 0.96
C LYS A 169 -10.22 -1.82 1.14
N GLN A 170 -9.82 -0.71 1.75
CA GLN A 170 -10.70 0.45 1.92
C GLN A 170 -10.92 1.18 0.59
N GLY A 171 -9.88 1.23 -0.25
CA GLY A 171 -9.96 1.69 -1.64
C GLY A 171 -11.05 0.93 -2.41
N LEU A 172 -11.02 -0.41 -2.39
CA LEU A 172 -12.02 -1.25 -3.07
C LEU A 172 -13.46 -0.99 -2.60
N LYS A 173 -13.66 -0.75 -1.30
CA LYS A 173 -14.98 -0.37 -0.77
C LYS A 173 -15.39 0.99 -1.31
N ALA A 174 -14.48 1.96 -1.31
CA ALA A 174 -14.74 3.30 -1.78
C ALA A 174 -15.08 3.32 -3.29
N THR A 175 -14.32 2.60 -4.13
CA THR A 175 -14.65 2.44 -5.56
C THR A 175 -15.97 1.74 -5.79
N GLN A 176 -16.35 0.79 -4.92
CA GLN A 176 -17.68 0.18 -5.00
C GLN A 176 -18.79 1.21 -4.75
N GLU A 177 -18.62 2.15 -3.81
CA GLU A 177 -19.57 3.24 -3.61
C GLU A 177 -19.65 4.18 -4.83
N LEU A 178 -18.50 4.53 -5.43
CA LEU A 178 -18.46 5.29 -6.68
C LEU A 178 -19.22 4.57 -7.80
N ARG A 179 -19.00 3.26 -7.95
CA ARG A 179 -19.69 2.45 -8.96
C ARG A 179 -21.21 2.50 -8.77
N ARG A 180 -21.68 2.33 -7.53
CA ARG A 180 -23.12 2.40 -7.21
C ARG A 180 -23.67 3.78 -7.56
N TYR A 181 -22.96 4.85 -7.19
CA TYR A 181 -23.35 6.21 -7.52
C TYR A 181 -23.45 6.42 -9.04
N LEU A 182 -22.39 6.10 -9.79
CA LEU A 182 -22.35 6.28 -11.24
C LEU A 182 -23.48 5.52 -11.94
N SER A 183 -23.79 4.29 -11.50
CA SER A 183 -24.91 3.53 -12.04
C SER A 183 -26.28 4.09 -11.65
N SER A 184 -26.40 4.76 -10.50
CA SER A 184 -27.68 5.36 -10.07
C SER A 184 -28.04 6.63 -10.85
N VAL A 185 -27.05 7.35 -11.39
CA VAL A 185 -27.27 8.62 -12.10
C VAL A 185 -27.14 8.50 -13.61
N GLU A 186 -26.85 7.30 -14.14
CA GLU A 186 -26.53 7.07 -15.56
C GLU A 186 -27.64 7.55 -16.51
N SER A 187 -28.91 7.29 -16.19
CA SER A 187 -30.06 7.71 -17.00
C SER A 187 -30.39 9.20 -16.88
N GLU A 188 -29.93 9.84 -15.81
CA GLU A 188 -30.20 11.24 -15.48
C GLU A 188 -28.98 12.14 -15.73
N TRP A 189 -27.92 11.58 -16.33
CA TRP A 189 -26.71 12.33 -16.60
C TRP A 189 -26.96 13.36 -17.72
N PRO A 190 -26.51 14.62 -17.57
CA PRO A 190 -26.68 15.63 -18.60
C PRO A 190 -26.06 15.20 -19.94
N GLN A 191 -26.89 15.03 -20.98
CA GLN A 191 -26.43 14.63 -22.33
C GLN A 191 -26.23 15.82 -23.28
N GLY A 192 -26.62 17.03 -22.89
CA GLY A 192 -26.57 18.22 -23.74
C GLY A 192 -25.29 19.06 -23.63
N GLU A 193 -24.43 18.76 -22.65
CA GLU A 193 -23.13 19.42 -22.48
C GLU A 193 -22.02 18.39 -22.72
N ASP A 194 -21.42 18.40 -23.92
CA ASP A 194 -20.41 17.43 -24.35
C ASP A 194 -19.27 17.28 -23.31
N ASP A 195 -18.85 18.39 -22.69
CA ASP A 195 -17.78 18.39 -21.69
C ASP A 195 -18.16 17.61 -20.41
N ILE A 196 -19.42 17.68 -19.96
CA ILE A 196 -19.89 16.95 -18.77
C ILE A 196 -20.11 15.47 -19.07
N ALA A 197 -20.56 15.13 -20.27
CA ALA A 197 -20.68 13.74 -20.72
C ALA A 197 -19.30 13.05 -20.75
N VAL A 198 -18.25 13.75 -21.16
CA VAL A 198 -16.86 13.24 -21.14
C VAL A 198 -16.41 12.89 -19.72
N VAL A 199 -16.73 13.74 -18.72
CA VAL A 199 -16.36 13.50 -17.31
C VAL A 199 -16.97 12.20 -16.79
N PHE A 200 -18.23 11.91 -17.12
CA PHE A 200 -18.87 10.66 -16.70
C PHE A 200 -18.20 9.42 -17.29
N GLY A 201 -17.93 9.46 -18.60
CA GLY A 201 -17.20 8.39 -19.29
C GLY A 201 -15.83 8.15 -18.68
N ALA A 202 -15.08 9.22 -18.42
CA ALA A 202 -13.77 9.15 -17.76
C ALA A 202 -13.86 8.53 -16.36
N MET A 203 -14.84 8.95 -15.54
CA MET A 203 -14.99 8.41 -14.18
C MET A 203 -15.44 6.95 -14.15
N ARG A 204 -16.23 6.49 -15.15
CA ARG A 204 -16.53 5.06 -15.33
C ARG A 204 -15.27 4.27 -15.67
N GLY A 205 -14.42 4.81 -16.54
CA GLY A 205 -13.11 4.23 -16.86
C GLY A 205 -12.22 4.14 -15.62
N ASN A 206 -12.10 5.24 -14.86
CA ASN A 206 -11.31 5.30 -13.63
C ASN A 206 -11.81 4.30 -12.58
N GLU A 207 -13.12 4.23 -12.32
CA GLU A 207 -13.69 3.27 -11.37
C GLU A 207 -13.32 1.81 -11.71
N GLN A 208 -13.44 1.43 -12.98
CA GLN A 208 -13.10 0.08 -13.44
C GLN A 208 -11.60 -0.19 -13.37
N GLY A 209 -10.78 0.78 -13.79
CA GLY A 209 -9.33 0.72 -13.75
C GLY A 209 -8.81 0.58 -12.32
N TRP A 210 -9.26 1.45 -11.42
CA TRP A 210 -8.91 1.40 -10.00
C TRP A 210 -9.34 0.09 -9.34
N THR A 211 -10.57 -0.38 -9.58
CA THR A 211 -11.05 -1.66 -9.04
C THR A 211 -10.18 -2.83 -9.50
N THR A 212 -9.78 -2.85 -10.78
CA THR A 212 -8.91 -3.89 -11.33
C THR A 212 -7.52 -3.81 -10.72
N TYR A 213 -6.92 -2.63 -10.70
CA TYR A 213 -5.56 -2.44 -10.24
C TYR A 213 -5.42 -2.71 -8.72
N MET A 214 -6.42 -2.35 -7.91
CA MET A 214 -6.44 -2.70 -6.48
C MET A 214 -6.52 -4.22 -6.25
N LYS A 215 -7.21 -4.99 -7.09
CA LYS A 215 -7.21 -6.46 -7.00
C LYS A 215 -5.86 -7.07 -7.37
N GLU A 216 -5.17 -6.47 -8.34
CA GLU A 216 -3.80 -6.85 -8.67
C GLU A 216 -2.85 -6.57 -7.50
N LEU A 217 -2.99 -5.40 -6.84
CA LEU A 217 -2.24 -5.07 -5.62
C LEU A 217 -2.52 -6.07 -4.49
N GLN A 218 -3.77 -6.51 -4.28
CA GLN A 218 -4.07 -7.59 -3.32
C GLN A 218 -3.32 -8.88 -3.66
N THR A 219 -3.28 -9.23 -4.95
CA THR A 219 -2.57 -10.43 -5.42
C THR A 219 -1.07 -10.31 -5.19
N LYS A 220 -0.47 -9.15 -5.52
CA LYS A 220 0.96 -8.87 -5.24
C LYS A 220 1.27 -8.93 -3.74
N GLY A 221 0.44 -8.29 -2.90
CA GLY A 221 0.63 -8.33 -1.45
C GLY A 221 0.53 -9.74 -0.87
N ASN A 222 -0.41 -10.57 -1.35
CA ASN A 222 -0.48 -11.98 -0.93
C ASN A 222 0.78 -12.76 -1.34
N LYS A 223 1.28 -12.56 -2.57
CA LYS A 223 2.55 -13.17 -3.02
C LYS A 223 3.73 -12.75 -2.14
N LEU A 224 3.81 -11.47 -1.77
CA LEU A 224 4.83 -10.98 -0.83
C LEU A 224 4.71 -11.67 0.53
N GLY A 225 3.49 -11.83 1.05
CA GLY A 225 3.21 -12.57 2.28
C GLY A 225 3.72 -14.01 2.24
N ASP A 226 3.46 -14.73 1.16
CA ASP A 226 3.96 -16.10 0.96
C ASP A 226 5.50 -16.15 0.95
N SER A 227 6.14 -15.20 0.26
CA SER A 227 7.60 -15.08 0.23
C SER A 227 8.19 -14.77 1.61
N LEU A 228 7.54 -13.92 2.41
CA LEU A 228 7.96 -13.61 3.78
C LEU A 228 7.88 -14.85 4.70
N ILE A 229 6.80 -15.63 4.59
CA ILE A 229 6.65 -16.90 5.34
C ILE A 229 7.75 -17.88 4.96
N GLN A 230 8.06 -18.00 3.66
CA GLN A 230 9.16 -18.86 3.20
C GLN A 230 10.50 -18.38 3.73
N LEU A 231 10.74 -17.06 3.75
CA LEU A 231 11.98 -16.48 4.26
C LEU A 231 12.14 -16.76 5.75
N GLY A 232 11.09 -16.55 6.55
CA GLY A 232 11.11 -16.88 7.98
C GLY A 232 11.34 -18.37 8.23
N THR A 233 10.75 -19.23 7.40
CA THR A 233 10.92 -20.69 7.51
C THR A 233 12.37 -21.12 7.29
N ILE A 234 13.02 -20.64 6.22
CA ILE A 234 14.41 -21.02 5.91
C ILE A 234 15.39 -20.43 6.94
N THR A 235 15.18 -19.17 7.36
CA THR A 235 15.96 -18.52 8.42
C THR A 235 15.86 -19.32 9.73
N GLY A 236 14.65 -19.70 10.14
CA GLY A 236 14.43 -20.51 11.33
C GLY A 236 15.06 -21.91 11.25
N GLN A 237 15.09 -22.54 10.07
CA GLN A 237 15.81 -23.80 9.86
C GLN A 237 17.33 -23.63 10.02
N MET A 238 17.90 -22.58 9.45
CA MET A 238 19.33 -22.27 9.59
C MET A 238 19.71 -22.01 11.06
N SER A 239 18.91 -21.23 11.79
CA SER A 239 19.11 -21.00 13.23
C SER A 239 19.07 -22.30 14.05
N LYS A 240 18.15 -23.23 13.73
CA LYS A 240 18.07 -24.54 14.38
C LYS A 240 19.32 -25.39 14.12
N LEU A 241 19.84 -25.40 12.89
CA LEU A 241 21.06 -26.11 12.53
C LEU A 241 22.28 -25.54 13.27
N ALA A 242 22.41 -24.21 13.33
CA ALA A 242 23.48 -23.54 14.07
C ALA A 242 23.42 -23.86 15.57
N ALA A 243 22.24 -23.81 16.17
CA ALA A 243 22.03 -24.16 17.58
C ALA A 243 22.36 -25.63 17.87
N ALA A 244 22.02 -26.55 16.95
CA ALA A 244 22.38 -27.96 17.07
C ALA A 244 23.90 -28.16 17.02
N ALA A 245 24.59 -27.52 16.08
CA ALA A 245 26.05 -27.56 16.00
C ALA A 245 26.72 -27.00 17.27
N SER A 246 26.15 -25.94 17.86
CA SER A 246 26.66 -25.37 19.11
C SER A 246 26.45 -26.23 20.35
N ARG A 247 25.59 -27.25 20.30
CA ARG A 247 25.44 -28.22 21.39
C ARG A 247 26.37 -29.43 21.26
N ARG A 248 26.90 -29.67 20.06
CA ARG A 248 27.83 -30.78 19.79
C ARG A 248 29.30 -30.40 20.08
N ASN A 249 29.63 -29.11 19.96
CA ASN A 249 30.97 -28.54 20.08
C ASN A 249 30.98 -27.45 21.15
#